data_AF-A0A928ZQM8-F1
#
_entry.id   AF-A0A928ZQM8-F1
#
_cell.length_a   1.000
_cell.length_b   1.000
_cell.length_c   1.000
_cell.angle_alpha   90.00
_cell.angle_beta   90.00
_cell.angle_gamma   90.00
#
_symmetry.space_group_name_H-M   'P 1'
#
loop_
_entity.id
_entity.type
_entity.pdbx_description
1 polymer ?
#
loop_
_entity_poly.entity_id
_entity_poly.type
_entity_poly.pdbx_seq_one_letter_code
_entity_poly.pdbx_strand_id
1 'polypeptide(L)'
;MMLSRCSSHDSPPRRHWRVGIRIGFAIALGWPLSTLWQHGYAQNFTDEEVVNYATAVLAMESSRQQAYAEIADLMSGAGLDVLRYDLRCLSLDALELPRAVRRPVRYLLINYCNDAKEIVEETGLTVQTFNSITVNHQEDETLAEKIQSELSRLQ
;
A
#
# COMPACT_ATOMS: atom_id res chain seq x y z
N MET A 1 2.70 3.39 2.97
CA MET A 1 2.34 1.99 3.28
C MET A 1 0.85 1.85 3.09
N MET A 2 0.37 1.02 2.17
CA MET A 2 -1.08 0.87 1.97
C MET A 2 -1.63 -0.22 2.88
N LEU A 3 -2.79 0.04 3.47
CA LEU A 3 -3.52 -0.89 4.32
C LEU A 3 -4.55 -1.63 3.48
N SER A 4 -4.72 -2.92 3.72
CA SER A 4 -5.73 -3.73 3.03
C SER A 4 -7.12 -3.31 3.47
N ARG A 5 -8.06 -3.19 2.52
CA ARG A 5 -9.48 -3.12 2.85
C ARG A 5 -9.90 -4.53 3.27
N CYS A 6 -9.69 -4.90 4.53
CA CYS A 6 -10.15 -6.17 5.05
C CYS A 6 -11.69 -6.15 5.16
N SER A 7 -12.37 -6.42 4.04
CA SER A 7 -13.72 -6.99 4.05
C SER A 7 -13.56 -8.47 4.38
N SER A 8 -14.21 -8.97 5.42
CA SER A 8 -14.14 -10.37 5.86
C SER A 8 -14.81 -11.35 4.89
N HIS A 9 -15.01 -10.98 3.61
CA HIS A 9 -15.86 -11.73 2.70
C HIS A 9 -15.59 -11.46 1.20
N ASP A 10 -14.33 -11.46 0.75
CA ASP A 10 -14.04 -11.47 -0.69
C ASP A 10 -13.33 -12.76 -1.13
N SER A 11 -14.11 -13.64 -1.73
CA SER A 11 -13.60 -14.76 -2.53
C SER A 11 -12.97 -14.22 -3.82
N PRO A 12 -11.82 -14.74 -4.26
CA PRO A 12 -11.21 -14.27 -5.51
C PRO A 12 -12.08 -14.61 -6.72
N PRO A 13 -12.23 -13.72 -7.73
CA PRO A 13 -12.97 -14.04 -8.93
C PRO A 13 -12.24 -15.12 -9.74
N ARG A 14 -13.02 -16.11 -10.20
CA ARG A 14 -12.55 -17.19 -11.07
C ARG A 14 -12.05 -16.60 -12.39
N ARG A 15 -10.76 -16.81 -12.70
CA ARG A 15 -10.18 -16.54 -14.02
C ARG A 15 -10.80 -17.50 -15.05
N HIS A 16 -11.68 -16.98 -15.88
CA HIS A 16 -12.13 -17.67 -17.08
C HIS A 16 -11.17 -17.34 -18.23
N TRP A 17 -10.44 -18.36 -18.69
CA TRP A 17 -9.67 -18.35 -19.92
C TRP A 17 -10.62 -18.16 -21.11
N ARG A 18 -10.51 -17.03 -21.83
CA ARG A 18 -11.18 -16.87 -23.12
C ARG A 18 -10.16 -17.03 -24.25
N VAL A 19 -10.46 -18.04 -25.06
CA VAL A 19 -9.80 -18.46 -26.29
C VAL A 19 -9.72 -17.30 -27.29
N GLY A 20 -8.56 -17.20 -27.94
CA GLY A 20 -8.22 -16.14 -28.87
C GLY A 20 -8.98 -16.19 -30.20
N ILE A 21 -9.27 -15.01 -30.72
CA ILE A 21 -9.64 -14.78 -32.11
C ILE A 21 -8.60 -13.80 -32.66
N ARG A 22 -7.79 -14.26 -33.61
CA ARG A 22 -6.91 -13.39 -34.41
C ARG A 22 -7.71 -12.86 -35.58
N ILE A 23 -8.04 -11.57 -35.56
CA ILE A 23 -8.45 -10.85 -36.76
C ILE A 23 -7.31 -9.90 -37.08
N GLY A 24 -6.64 -10.17 -38.20
CA GLY A 24 -5.67 -9.24 -38.77
C GLY A 24 -6.40 -8.04 -39.35
N PHE A 25 -5.94 -6.85 -39.00
CA PHE A 25 -6.30 -5.62 -39.70
C PHE A 25 -5.01 -4.86 -40.00
N ALA A 26 -4.65 -4.80 -41.27
CA ALA A 26 -3.61 -3.93 -41.80
C ALA A 26 -4.25 -2.58 -42.15
N ILE A 27 -3.77 -1.49 -41.56
CA ILE A 27 -3.97 -0.13 -42.09
C ILE A 27 -2.66 0.65 -41.95
N ALA A 28 -2.33 1.33 -43.05
CA ALA A 28 -1.09 2.01 -43.34
C ALA A 28 -1.03 3.45 -42.80
N LEU A 29 0.20 3.93 -42.61
CA LEU A 29 0.72 5.31 -42.74
C LEU A 29 0.04 6.47 -41.99
N GLY A 30 0.76 6.99 -40.99
CA GLY A 30 0.98 8.43 -40.78
C GLY A 30 -0.04 9.21 -39.96
N TRP A 31 0.37 9.67 -38.77
CA TRP A 31 0.59 11.08 -38.38
C TRP A 31 0.97 11.13 -36.89
N PRO A 32 1.93 11.98 -36.47
CA PRO A 32 2.29 12.17 -35.08
C PRO A 32 1.27 13.10 -34.39
N LEU A 33 1.36 13.19 -33.06
CA LEU A 33 0.64 14.12 -32.19
C LEU A 33 -0.71 13.63 -31.65
N SER A 34 -0.63 12.91 -30.54
CA SER A 34 -1.59 13.01 -29.44
C SER A 34 -0.93 12.48 -28.16
N THR A 35 -0.02 13.26 -27.59
CA THR A 35 0.18 13.21 -26.13
C THR A 35 -1.10 13.79 -25.52
N LEU A 36 -2.15 12.98 -25.49
CA LEU A 36 -3.33 13.25 -24.69
C LEU A 36 -2.90 13.03 -23.24
N TRP A 37 -2.41 14.13 -22.66
CA TRP A 37 -2.43 14.47 -21.26
C TRP A 37 -3.32 13.55 -20.45
N GLN A 38 -2.70 12.58 -19.78
CA GLN A 38 -3.31 11.92 -18.64
C GLN A 38 -3.47 13.02 -17.59
N HIS A 39 -4.64 13.65 -17.55
CA HIS A 39 -5.04 14.46 -16.43
C HIS A 39 -5.27 13.47 -15.29
N GLY A 40 -4.23 13.20 -14.50
CA GLY A 40 -4.44 12.69 -13.16
C GLY A 40 -5.39 13.66 -12.48
N TYR A 41 -6.58 13.19 -12.12
CA TYR A 41 -7.48 13.99 -11.30
C TYR A 41 -6.76 14.20 -9.98
N ALA A 42 -6.21 15.40 -9.75
CA ALA A 42 -5.70 15.79 -8.44
C ALA A 42 -6.86 15.59 -7.45
N GLN A 43 -6.78 14.52 -6.65
CA GLN A 43 -7.71 14.31 -5.56
C GLN A 43 -7.44 15.42 -4.56
N ASN A 44 -8.39 16.32 -4.38
CA ASN A 44 -8.23 17.42 -3.44
C ASN A 44 -8.55 16.90 -2.04
N PHE A 45 -7.51 16.65 -1.24
CA PHE A 45 -7.63 16.29 0.18
C PHE A 45 -7.75 17.55 1.02
N THR A 46 -8.56 17.51 2.07
CA THR A 46 -8.68 18.63 3.01
C THR A 46 -7.41 18.75 3.85
N ASP A 47 -7.13 19.95 4.38
CA ASP A 47 -5.97 20.15 5.25
C ASP A 47 -6.09 19.30 6.54
N GLU A 48 -7.31 19.09 7.05
CA GLU A 48 -7.57 18.18 8.17
C GLU A 48 -7.21 16.72 7.83
N GLU A 49 -7.58 16.23 6.64
CA GLU A 49 -7.21 14.89 6.19
C GLU A 49 -5.70 14.70 6.08
N VAL A 50 -4.97 15.74 5.65
CA VAL A 50 -3.50 15.72 5.56
C VAL A 50 -2.86 15.70 6.96
N VAL A 51 -3.36 16.51 7.89
CA VAL A 51 -2.90 16.51 9.30
C VAL A 51 -3.15 15.16 9.95
N ASN A 52 -4.35 14.59 9.79
CA ASN A 52 -4.70 13.29 10.35
C ASN A 52 -3.86 12.16 9.71
N TYR A 53 -3.56 12.28 8.41
CA TYR A 53 -2.65 11.35 7.72
C TYR A 53 -1.25 11.37 8.33
N ALA A 54 -0.65 12.55 8.48
CA ALA A 54 0.66 12.71 9.10
C ALA A 54 0.68 12.19 10.55
N THR A 55 -0.37 12.48 11.31
CA THR A 55 -0.55 11.99 12.68
C THR A 55 -0.59 10.46 12.73
N ALA A 56 -1.37 9.83 11.85
CA ALA A 56 -1.44 8.37 11.76
C ALA A 56 -0.08 7.76 11.39
N VAL A 57 0.62 8.34 10.40
CA VAL A 57 1.97 7.88 9.99
C VAL A 57 2.95 7.87 11.16
N LEU A 58 2.98 8.93 11.97
CA LEU A 58 3.86 9.02 13.13
C LEU A 58 3.46 8.04 14.23
N ALA A 59 2.17 7.92 14.52
CA ALA A 59 1.67 7.01 15.55
C ALA A 59 1.99 5.53 15.21
N MET A 60 1.96 5.15 13.94
CA MET A 60 2.27 3.78 13.49
C MET A 60 3.77 3.43 13.52
N GLU A 61 4.67 4.42 13.60
CA GLU A 61 6.09 4.19 13.33
C GLU A 61 6.75 3.26 14.34
N SER A 62 6.40 3.39 15.63
CA SER A 62 6.94 2.52 16.68
C SER A 62 6.53 1.05 16.48
N SER A 63 5.24 0.80 16.25
CA SER A 63 4.71 -0.54 15.97
C SER A 63 5.29 -1.13 14.68
N ARG A 64 5.49 -0.29 13.64
CA ARG A 64 6.15 -0.70 12.39
C ARG A 64 7.56 -1.22 12.62
N GLN A 65 8.36 -0.46 13.38
CA GLN A 65 9.75 -0.82 13.67
C GLN A 65 9.82 -2.10 14.51
N GLN A 66 8.95 -2.24 15.50
CA GLN A 66 8.87 -3.44 16.32
C GLN A 66 8.53 -4.67 15.49
N ALA A 67 7.44 -4.62 14.70
CA ALA A 67 7.04 -5.75 13.87
C ALA A 67 8.13 -6.14 12.86
N TYR A 68 8.79 -5.15 12.24
CA TYR A 68 9.89 -5.41 11.31
C TYR A 68 11.08 -6.08 12.00
N ALA A 69 11.47 -5.60 13.19
CA ALA A 69 12.58 -6.18 13.94
C ALA A 69 12.31 -7.64 14.33
N GLU A 70 11.11 -7.93 14.86
CA GLU A 70 10.73 -9.29 15.24
C GLU A 70 10.69 -10.23 14.03
N ILE A 71 10.18 -9.76 12.89
CA ILE A 71 10.19 -10.52 11.63
C ILE A 71 11.63 -10.75 11.15
N ALA A 72 12.47 -9.71 11.17
CA ALA A 72 13.86 -9.80 10.73
C ALA A 72 14.65 -10.83 11.56
N ASP A 73 14.45 -10.85 12.88
CA ASP A 73 15.09 -11.82 13.78
C ASP A 73 14.63 -13.25 13.49
N LEU A 74 13.33 -13.47 13.32
CA LEU A 74 12.77 -14.78 12.97
C LEU A 74 13.31 -15.30 11.63
N MET A 75 13.44 -14.41 10.65
CA MET A 75 13.92 -14.76 9.31
C MET A 75 15.42 -15.02 9.31
N SER A 76 16.19 -14.19 10.00
CA SER A 76 17.64 -14.36 10.18
C SER A 76 17.96 -15.70 10.87
N GLY A 77 17.20 -16.07 11.91
CA GLY A 77 17.33 -17.37 12.57
C GLY A 77 17.06 -18.58 11.66
N ALA A 78 16.33 -18.37 10.56
CA ALA A 78 16.09 -19.37 9.51
C ALA A 78 17.04 -19.26 8.31
N GLY A 79 18.06 -18.39 8.37
CA GLY A 79 19.01 -18.14 7.28
C GLY A 79 18.39 -17.40 6.09
N LEU A 80 17.33 -16.63 6.31
CA LEU A 80 16.60 -15.88 5.30
C LEU A 80 16.87 -14.38 5.45
N ASP A 81 17.06 -13.70 4.32
CA ASP A 81 17.15 -12.24 4.28
C ASP A 81 15.75 -11.63 4.16
N VAL A 82 15.36 -10.85 5.16
CA VAL A 82 14.06 -10.17 5.25
C VAL A 82 13.82 -9.21 4.08
N LEU A 83 14.88 -8.61 3.52
CA LEU A 83 14.78 -7.64 2.42
C LEU A 83 14.30 -8.28 1.10
N ARG A 84 14.31 -9.61 1.01
CA ARG A 84 13.86 -10.35 -0.17
C ARG A 84 12.34 -10.52 -0.23
N TYR A 85 11.62 -10.07 0.78
CA TYR A 85 10.19 -10.31 0.94
C TYR A 85 9.40 -9.01 0.99
N ASP A 86 8.25 -8.99 0.32
CA ASP A 86 7.31 -7.87 0.37
C ASP A 86 6.44 -7.98 1.62
N LEU A 87 6.81 -7.25 2.67
CA LEU A 87 6.14 -7.24 3.98
C LEU A 87 5.01 -6.21 4.10
N ARG A 88 4.44 -5.76 2.97
CA ARG A 88 3.30 -4.82 2.97
C ARG A 88 1.98 -5.51 3.32
N CYS A 89 1.06 -4.79 3.97
CA CYS A 89 -0.27 -5.30 4.33
C CYS A 89 -1.12 -5.78 3.14
N LEU A 90 -0.90 -5.21 1.94
CA LEU A 90 -1.63 -5.61 0.72
C LEU A 90 -1.24 -6.98 0.17
N SER A 91 -0.07 -7.51 0.53
CA SER A 91 0.52 -8.68 -0.13
C SER A 91 0.47 -9.95 0.73
N LEU A 92 -0.26 -9.97 1.85
CA LEU A 92 -0.18 -11.06 2.84
C LEU A 92 -0.63 -12.43 2.31
N ASP A 93 -1.59 -12.47 1.38
CA ASP A 93 -2.04 -13.71 0.77
C ASP A 93 -1.11 -14.21 -0.35
N ALA A 94 -0.36 -13.31 -0.98
CA ALA A 94 0.65 -13.62 -1.99
C ALA A 94 2.05 -13.83 -1.38
N LEU A 95 2.20 -13.65 -0.05
CA LEU A 95 3.47 -13.72 0.64
C LEU A 95 3.94 -15.17 0.77
N GLU A 96 4.79 -15.58 -0.18
CA GLU A 96 5.39 -16.90 -0.21
C GLU A 96 6.60 -16.99 0.73
N LEU A 97 6.35 -17.49 1.94
CA LEU A 97 7.38 -17.72 2.95
C LEU A 97 7.71 -19.22 3.08
N PRO A 98 8.98 -19.57 3.39
CA PRO A 98 9.35 -20.93 3.79
C PRO A 98 8.50 -21.42 4.97
N ARG A 99 8.19 -22.73 4.99
CA ARG A 99 7.27 -23.33 5.97
C ARG A 99 7.66 -23.04 7.42
N ALA A 100 8.96 -22.99 7.72
CA ALA A 100 9.49 -22.77 9.06
C ALA A 100 9.10 -21.41 9.67
N VAL A 101 9.03 -20.35 8.86
CA VAL A 101 8.77 -18.98 9.32
C VAL A 101 7.40 -18.44 8.90
N ARG A 102 6.71 -19.13 7.98
CA ARG A 102 5.46 -18.68 7.37
C ARG A 102 4.39 -18.29 8.39
N ARG A 103 4.12 -19.14 9.38
CA ARG A 103 3.09 -18.88 10.39
C ARG A 103 3.43 -17.71 11.31
N PRO A 104 4.60 -17.67 11.98
CA PRO A 104 4.93 -16.57 12.89
C PRO A 104 5.07 -15.23 12.16
N VAL A 105 5.69 -15.19 10.97
CA VAL A 105 5.80 -13.94 10.20
C VAL A 105 4.43 -13.42 9.77
N ARG A 106 3.53 -14.30 9.29
CA ARG A 106 2.15 -13.88 8.97
C ARG A 106 1.40 -13.36 10.18
N TYR A 107 1.60 -13.95 11.36
CA TYR A 107 0.96 -13.49 12.59
C TYR A 107 1.41 -12.07 12.95
N LEU A 108 2.72 -11.80 12.96
CA LEU A 108 3.27 -10.48 13.26
C LEU A 108 2.78 -9.42 12.26
N LEU A 109 2.76 -9.76 10.97
CA LEU A 109 2.24 -8.84 9.94
C LEU A 109 0.75 -8.56 10.10
N ILE A 110 -0.08 -9.57 10.37
CA ILE A 110 -1.52 -9.37 10.55
C ILE A 110 -1.79 -8.46 11.75
N ASN A 111 -1.11 -8.70 12.88
CA ASN A 111 -1.25 -7.86 14.06
C ASN A 111 -0.88 -6.41 13.74
N TYR A 112 0.31 -6.18 13.15
CA TYR A 112 0.74 -4.85 12.76
C TYR A 112 -0.25 -4.15 11.81
N CYS A 113 -0.76 -4.86 10.81
CA CYS A 113 -1.73 -4.30 9.86
C CYS A 113 -3.08 -3.97 10.50
N ASN A 114 -3.50 -4.72 11.52
CA ASN A 114 -4.71 -4.42 12.28
C ASN A 114 -4.49 -3.20 13.19
N ASP A 115 -3.38 -3.15 13.92
CA ASP A 115 -3.03 -2.01 14.78
C ASP A 115 -2.94 -0.72 13.94
N ALA A 116 -2.27 -0.80 12.78
CA ALA A 116 -2.16 0.31 11.84
C ALA A 116 -3.53 0.79 11.35
N LYS A 117 -4.47 -0.12 11.12
CA LYS A 117 -5.84 0.22 10.75
C LYS A 117 -6.57 0.94 11.88
N GLU A 118 -6.46 0.44 13.11
CA GLU A 118 -7.07 1.07 14.29
C GLU A 118 -6.53 2.49 14.49
N ILE A 119 -5.21 2.69 14.41
CA ILE A 119 -4.57 4.01 14.51
C ILE A 119 -5.12 4.96 13.43
N VAL A 120 -5.26 4.50 12.18
CA VAL A 120 -5.83 5.34 11.11
C VAL A 120 -7.27 5.74 11.45
N GLU A 121 -8.10 4.80 11.89
CA GLU A 121 -9.50 5.06 12.24
C GLU A 121 -9.64 6.01 13.45
N GLU A 122 -8.75 5.92 14.44
CA GLU A 122 -8.69 6.81 15.60
C GLU A 122 -8.37 8.27 15.25
N THR A 123 -7.63 8.51 14.16
CA THR A 123 -7.38 9.88 13.65
C THR A 123 -8.58 10.49 12.91
N GLY A 124 -9.69 9.75 12.78
CA GLY A 124 -10.87 10.20 12.03
C GLY A 124 -10.78 9.97 10.51
N LEU A 125 -9.69 9.36 10.03
CA LEU A 125 -9.58 8.93 8.63
C LEU A 125 -10.26 7.58 8.41
N THR A 126 -10.78 7.37 7.21
CA THR A 126 -11.07 6.02 6.74
C THR A 126 -9.81 5.38 6.17
N VAL A 127 -9.70 4.06 6.24
CA VAL A 127 -8.65 3.30 5.53
C VAL A 127 -8.59 3.65 4.04
N GLN A 128 -9.75 3.93 3.43
CA GLN A 128 -9.80 4.34 2.02
C GLN A 128 -9.13 5.68 1.80
N THR A 129 -9.46 6.70 2.60
CA THR A 129 -8.86 8.04 2.51
C THR A 129 -7.35 7.97 2.78
N PHE A 130 -6.93 7.25 3.82
CA PHE A 130 -5.53 7.05 4.13
C PHE A 130 -4.75 6.42 2.95
N ASN A 131 -5.32 5.39 2.33
CA ASN A 131 -4.71 4.75 1.16
C ASN A 131 -4.69 5.67 -0.06
N SER A 132 -5.75 6.46 -0.27
CA SER A 132 -5.78 7.45 -1.35
C SER A 132 -4.66 8.47 -1.18
N ILE A 133 -4.47 9.05 0.01
CA ILE A 133 -3.35 9.97 0.28
C ILE A 133 -2.00 9.26 0.08
N THR A 134 -1.88 8.01 0.54
CA THR A 134 -0.67 7.19 0.37
C THR A 134 -0.30 6.97 -1.10
N VAL A 135 -1.27 6.84 -2.01
CA VAL A 135 -0.98 6.70 -3.44
C VAL A 135 -0.72 8.05 -4.10
N ASN A 136 -1.57 9.05 -3.81
CA ASN A 136 -1.54 10.32 -4.53
C ASN A 136 -0.30 11.16 -4.19
N HIS A 137 0.25 11.11 -2.98
CA HIS A 137 1.45 11.90 -2.65
C HIS A 137 2.70 11.50 -3.45
N GLN A 138 2.68 10.34 -4.12
CA GLN A 138 3.78 9.91 -4.97
C GLN A 138 3.80 10.64 -6.33
N GLU A 139 2.64 11.15 -6.76
CA GLU A 139 2.44 11.79 -8.07
C GLU A 139 2.07 13.28 -7.94
N ASP A 140 1.64 13.71 -6.75
CA ASP A 140 1.28 15.10 -6.42
C ASP A 140 2.32 15.73 -5.48
N GLU A 141 3.20 16.56 -6.05
CA GLU A 141 4.25 17.28 -5.32
C GLU A 141 3.69 18.25 -4.28
N THR A 142 2.57 18.91 -4.56
CA THR A 142 1.95 19.85 -3.60
C THR A 142 1.43 19.10 -2.38
N LEU A 143 0.81 17.94 -2.58
CA LEU A 143 0.38 17.07 -1.49
C LEU A 143 1.58 16.53 -0.68
N ALA A 144 2.65 16.12 -1.35
CA ALA A 144 3.87 15.64 -0.71
C ALA A 144 4.50 16.72 0.20
N GLU A 145 4.59 17.96 -0.29
CA GLU A 145 5.10 19.11 0.49
C GLU A 145 4.23 19.38 1.73
N LYS A 146 2.90 19.37 1.58
CA LYS A 146 1.99 19.55 2.73
C LYS A 146 2.18 18.46 3.78
N ILE A 147 2.25 17.20 3.37
CA ILE A 147 2.49 16.07 4.30
C ILE A 147 3.84 16.26 5.01
N GLN A 148 4.90 16.61 4.28
CA GLN A 148 6.23 16.81 4.87
C GLN A 148 6.24 17.97 5.88
N SER A 149 5.53 19.05 5.58
CA SER A 149 5.34 20.17 6.51
C SER A 149 4.65 19.73 7.79
N GLU A 150 3.57 18.96 7.69
CA GLU A 150 2.84 18.45 8.87
C GLU A 150 3.66 17.46 9.69
N LEU A 151 4.39 16.54 9.04
CA LEU A 151 5.31 15.62 9.73
C LEU A 151 6.39 16.39 10.51
N SER A 152 6.93 17.46 9.93
CA SER A 152 7.95 18.29 10.58
C SER A 152 7.39 19.12 11.74
N ARG A 153 6.11 19.50 11.68
CA ARG A 153 5.42 20.26 12.75
C ARG A 153 5.08 19.39 13.97
N LEU A 154 4.85 18.09 13.75
CA LEU A 154 4.44 17.14 14.78
C LEU A 154 5.61 16.52 15.56
N GLN A 155 6.85 16.74 15.11
CA GLN A 155 8.09 16.28 15.75
C GLN A 155 8.81 17.43 16.45
#